data_AF-A0A1Q9V8R8-F1
#
_entry.id   AF-A0A1Q9V8R8-F1
#
_cell.length_a   1.000
_cell.length_b   1.000
_cell.length_c   1.000
_cell.angle_alpha   90.00
_cell.angle_beta   90.00
_cell.angle_gamma   90.00
#
_symmetry.space_group_name_H-M   'P 1'
#
loop_
_entity.id
_entity.type
_entity.pdbx_description
1 polymer ?
#
loop_
_entity_poly.entity_id
_entity_poly.type
_entity_poly.pdbx_seq_one_letter_code
_entity_poly.pdbx_strand_id
1 'polypeptide(L)'
;MPMKTQGMTVADGTFIYSTSYGRTNRSNIYTVDEGATEIDPTARCYRAPSMTQGITDHNGRLYVLNESGAAKFADPPPRNDVRHVHEADVADAVDF
;
A
#
# COMPACT_ATOMS: atom_id res chain seq x y z
N MET A 1 -12.18 7.95 -5.03
CA MET A 1 -11.18 6.93 -4.62
C MET A 1 -10.72 6.17 -5.85
N PRO A 2 -9.40 6.10 -6.11
CA PRO A 2 -8.84 5.40 -7.27
C PRO A 2 -9.26 3.92 -7.33
N MET A 3 -9.32 3.35 -8.53
CA MET A 3 -9.71 1.95 -8.72
C MET A 3 -8.79 1.00 -7.94
N LYS A 4 -9.37 -0.04 -7.31
CA LYS A 4 -8.67 -1.08 -6.53
C LYS A 4 -7.96 -0.56 -5.27
N THR A 5 -8.25 0.67 -4.83
CA THR A 5 -7.86 1.15 -3.51
C THR A 5 -8.40 0.21 -2.44
N GLN A 6 -7.54 -0.23 -1.53
CA GLN A 6 -7.91 -1.03 -0.37
C GLN A 6 -7.69 -0.28 0.95
N GLY A 7 -6.76 0.67 0.94
CA GLY A 7 -6.42 1.50 2.09
C GLY A 7 -5.87 2.84 1.63
N MET A 8 -5.93 3.81 2.55
CA MET A 8 -5.44 5.16 2.34
C MET A 8 -5.00 5.74 3.68
N THR A 9 -3.91 6.50 3.64
CA THR A 9 -3.53 7.40 4.73
C THR A 9 -3.11 8.74 4.14
N VAL A 10 -2.98 9.75 5.00
CA VAL A 10 -2.56 11.09 4.62
C VAL A 10 -1.37 11.46 5.50
N ALA A 11 -0.29 11.93 4.88
CA ALA A 11 0.89 12.42 5.56
C ALA A 11 1.42 13.63 4.80
N ASP A 12 1.67 14.73 5.52
CA ASP A 12 2.22 15.99 4.97
C ASP A 12 1.53 16.48 3.68
N GLY A 13 0.19 16.53 3.68
CA GLY A 13 -0.58 16.96 2.50
C GLY A 13 -0.49 16.00 1.30
N THR A 14 -0.01 14.77 1.51
CA THR A 14 0.09 13.74 0.47
C THR A 14 -0.86 12.59 0.81
N PHE A 15 -1.68 12.18 -0.16
CA PHE A 15 -2.45 10.94 -0.06
C PHE A 15 -1.59 9.76 -0.45
N ILE A 16 -1.56 8.75 0.42
CA ILE A 16 -0.85 7.50 0.21
C ILE A 16 -1.87 6.37 0.10
N TYR A 17 -2.03 5.82 -1.09
CA TYR A 17 -3.00 4.77 -1.41
C TYR A 17 -2.33 3.42 -1.51
N SER A 18 -2.92 2.38 -0.90
CA SER A 18 -2.63 1.00 -1.25
C SER A 18 -3.64 0.50 -2.28
N THR A 19 -3.16 -0.11 -3.34
CA THR A 19 -4.00 -0.70 -4.41
C THR A 19 -3.69 -2.17 -4.59
N SER A 20 -4.73 -3.00 -4.72
CA SER A 20 -4.55 -4.44 -4.77
C SER A 20 -5.74 -5.16 -5.42
N TYR A 21 -5.45 -6.24 -6.13
CA TYR A 21 -6.49 -7.09 -6.74
C TYR A 21 -6.01 -8.52 -6.92
N GLY A 22 -6.61 -9.47 -6.19
CA GLY A 22 -6.32 -10.90 -6.32
C GLY A 22 -5.02 -11.35 -5.66
N ARG A 23 -4.86 -12.68 -5.54
CA ARG A 23 -3.80 -13.31 -4.75
C ARG A 23 -2.43 -13.36 -5.44
N THR A 24 -2.42 -13.37 -6.76
CA THR A 24 -1.22 -13.56 -7.59
C THR A 24 -0.69 -12.25 -8.18
N ASN A 25 -1.44 -11.16 -8.08
CA ASN A 25 -1.04 -9.85 -8.58
C ASN A 25 -0.34 -9.08 -7.46
N ARG A 26 0.82 -8.51 -7.75
CA ARG A 26 1.47 -7.59 -6.83
C ARG A 26 0.61 -6.34 -6.67
N SER A 27 0.55 -5.85 -5.44
CA SER A 27 -0.08 -4.58 -5.12
C SER A 27 0.85 -3.41 -5.48
N ASN A 28 0.35 -2.20 -5.34
CA ASN A 28 1.14 -0.98 -5.40
C ASN A 28 0.77 -0.05 -4.24
N ILE A 29 1.75 0.70 -3.76
CA ILE A 29 1.53 1.92 -2.98
C ILE A 29 1.71 3.10 -3.93
N TYR A 30 0.78 4.05 -3.93
CA TYR A 30 0.84 5.29 -4.70
C TYR A 30 0.86 6.48 -3.75
N THR A 31 1.68 7.47 -4.06
CA THR A 31 1.68 8.77 -3.38
C THR A 31 1.24 9.83 -4.37
N VAL A 32 0.21 10.59 -4.00
CA VAL A 32 -0.38 11.62 -4.84
C VAL A 32 -0.70 12.85 -4.01
N ASP A 33 -0.62 14.02 -4.64
CA ASP A 33 -0.87 15.30 -3.99
C ASP A 33 -2.31 15.40 -3.47
N GLU A 34 -2.49 16.21 -2.41
CA GLU A 34 -3.81 16.53 -1.89
C GLU A 34 -4.73 17.14 -2.96
N GLY A 35 -5.92 16.54 -3.13
CA GLY A 35 -6.93 16.99 -4.09
C GLY A 35 -6.92 16.26 -5.43
N ALA A 36 -5.96 15.35 -5.68
CA ALA A 36 -5.98 14.50 -6.86
C ALA A 36 -7.27 13.64 -6.92
N THR A 37 -7.98 13.70 -8.05
CA THR A 37 -9.23 12.94 -8.26
C THR A 37 -9.00 11.56 -8.85
N GLU A 38 -7.79 11.31 -9.38
CA GLU A 38 -7.33 10.06 -9.96
C GLU A 38 -5.85 9.80 -9.64
N ILE A 39 -5.40 8.55 -9.77
CA ILE A 39 -3.96 8.22 -9.80
C ILE A 39 -3.55 8.31 -11.26
N ASP A 40 -2.90 9.41 -11.63
CA ASP A 40 -2.42 9.60 -12.99
C ASP A 40 -1.19 8.71 -13.28
N PRO A 41 -0.85 8.42 -14.55
CA PRO A 41 0.27 7.54 -14.90
C PRO A 41 1.66 8.00 -14.41
N THR A 42 1.82 9.28 -14.08
CA THR A 42 3.05 9.88 -13.55
C THR A 42 3.11 9.86 -12.03
N ALA A 43 2.04 9.44 -11.35
CA ALA A 43 2.01 9.28 -9.91
C ALA A 43 3.16 8.38 -9.44
N ARG A 44 3.83 8.83 -8.37
CA ARG A 44 4.91 8.07 -7.73
C ARG A 44 4.33 6.77 -7.16
N CYS A 45 5.00 5.65 -7.43
CA CYS A 45 4.50 4.35 -7.00
C CYS A 45 5.60 3.34 -6.64
N TYR A 46 5.28 2.50 -5.65
CA TYR A 46 6.14 1.42 -5.17
C TYR A 46 5.43 0.09 -5.32
N ARG A 47 6.21 -0.95 -5.63
CA ARG A 47 5.67 -2.31 -5.65
C ARG A 47 5.54 -2.85 -4.23
N ALA A 48 4.36 -3.39 -3.94
CA ALA A 48 4.04 -4.00 -2.67
C ALA A 48 3.67 -5.49 -2.83
N PRO A 49 3.73 -6.29 -1.76
CA PRO A 49 3.24 -7.67 -1.77
C PRO A 49 1.78 -7.73 -2.23
N SER A 50 1.41 -8.82 -2.89
CA SER A 50 0.02 -9.12 -3.25
C SER A 50 -0.87 -9.05 -2.03
N MET A 51 -2.11 -8.60 -2.23
CA MET A 51 -3.08 -8.48 -1.14
C MET A 51 -2.66 -7.50 -0.05
N THR A 52 -1.91 -6.46 -0.41
CA THR A 52 -1.83 -5.26 0.44
C THR A 52 -3.24 -4.70 0.62
N GLN A 53 -3.63 -4.43 1.87
CA GLN A 53 -4.93 -3.87 2.22
C GLN A 53 -4.79 -2.53 2.93
N GLY A 54 -4.63 -2.55 4.26
CA GLY A 54 -4.56 -1.34 5.07
C GLY A 54 -3.21 -0.65 4.95
N ILE A 55 -3.23 0.67 5.11
CA ILE A 55 -2.03 1.50 5.26
C ILE A 55 -2.34 2.61 6.26
N THR A 56 -1.40 2.93 7.14
CA THR A 56 -1.56 4.02 8.12
C THR A 56 -0.22 4.63 8.47
N ASP A 57 -0.18 5.94 8.66
CA ASP A 57 0.90 6.60 9.37
C ASP A 57 0.66 6.54 10.89
N HIS A 58 1.73 6.39 11.66
CA HIS A 58 1.76 6.61 13.10
C HIS A 58 3.17 7.04 13.54
N ASN A 59 3.28 8.23 14.13
CA ASN A 59 4.54 8.82 14.61
C ASN A 59 5.63 8.89 13.52
N GLY A 60 5.27 9.27 12.30
CA GLY A 60 6.21 9.38 11.18
C GLY A 60 6.62 8.03 10.60
N ARG A 61 5.90 6.95 10.92
CA ARG A 61 6.14 5.63 10.37
C ARG A 61 4.91 5.14 9.64
N LEU A 62 5.13 4.72 8.39
CA LEU A 62 4.10 4.15 7.55
C LEU A 62 4.04 2.65 7.79
N TYR A 63 2.86 2.12 8.14
CA TYR A 63 2.60 0.71 8.38
C TYR A 63 1.69 0.15 7.31
N VAL A 64 2.04 -1.04 6.79
CA VAL A 64 1.27 -1.71 5.73
C VAL A 64 0.74 -3.04 6.22
N LEU A 65 -0.59 -3.19 6.15
CA LEU A 65 -1.28 -4.45 6.41
C LEU A 65 -1.39 -5.26 5.11
N ASN A 66 -0.87 -6.48 5.13
CA ASN A 66 -0.97 -7.43 4.03
C ASN A 66 -1.93 -8.55 4.41
N GLU A 67 -3.09 -8.63 3.76
CA GLU A 67 -4.05 -9.71 3.96
C GLU A 67 -3.43 -11.08 3.62
N SER A 68 -2.48 -11.11 2.69
CA SER A 68 -1.69 -12.28 2.33
C SER A 68 -0.92 -12.92 3.51
N GLY A 69 -0.67 -12.17 4.59
CA GLY A 69 -0.04 -12.71 5.81
C GLY A 69 -0.99 -13.49 6.71
N ALA A 70 -2.30 -13.45 6.47
CA ALA A 70 -3.25 -14.18 7.31
C ALA A 70 -3.24 -15.69 7.01
N ALA A 71 -3.36 -16.52 8.06
CA ALA A 71 -3.32 -17.98 7.95
C ALA A 71 -4.34 -18.55 6.93
N LYS A 72 -5.48 -17.88 6.75
CA LYS A 72 -6.50 -18.24 5.75
C LYS A 72 -5.96 -18.28 4.31
N PHE A 73 -4.89 -17.58 4.01
CA PHE A 73 -4.28 -17.52 2.69
C PHE A 73 -3.03 -18.38 2.56
N ALA A 74 -2.67 -19.18 3.56
CA ALA A 74 -1.49 -20.04 3.49
C ALA A 74 -1.59 -21.12 2.40
N ASP A 75 -2.81 -21.54 2.02
CA ASP A 75 -3.03 -22.56 0.99
C ASP A 75 -4.25 -22.23 0.08
N PRO A 76 -4.06 -22.08 -1.25
CA PRO A 76 -2.77 -21.95 -1.90
C PRO A 76 -2.08 -20.66 -1.47
N PRO A 77 -0.74 -20.67 -1.31
CA PRO A 77 -0.02 -19.50 -0.83
C PRO A 77 -0.16 -18.33 -1.80
N PRO A 78 -0.21 -17.08 -1.29
CA PRO A 78 -0.16 -15.89 -2.12
C PRO A 78 1.21 -15.78 -2.81
N ARG A 79 1.33 -14.86 -3.76
CA ARG A 79 2.58 -14.67 -4.52
C ARG A 79 3.81 -14.34 -3.64
N ASN A 80 3.61 -13.85 -2.43
CA ASN A 80 4.67 -13.32 -1.57
C ASN A 80 4.50 -13.90 -0.16
N ASP A 81 5.60 -14.25 0.48
CA ASP A 81 5.62 -14.75 1.86
C ASP A 81 5.85 -13.58 2.82
N VAL A 82 4.78 -13.12 3.48
CA VAL A 82 4.82 -12.00 4.43
C VAL A 82 4.88 -12.56 5.84
N ARG A 83 6.04 -12.45 6.50
CA ARG A 83 6.28 -12.98 7.86
C ARG A 83 6.48 -11.90 8.93
N HIS A 84 6.67 -10.66 8.49
CA HIS A 84 6.95 -9.53 9.37
C HIS A 84 6.07 -8.35 8.97
N VAL A 85 5.92 -7.40 9.89
CA VAL A 85 5.29 -6.12 9.59
C VAL A 85 6.14 -5.38 8.56
N HIS A 86 5.50 -4.82 7.54
CA HIS A 86 6.15 -3.91 6.63
C HIS A 86 5.92 -2.49 7.10
N GLU A 87 7.03 -1.79 7.35
CA GLU A 87 7.05 -0.43 7.81
C GLU A 87 8.20 0.35 7.14
N ALA A 88 8.02 1.65 7.00
CA ALA A 88 9.02 2.58 6.46
C ALA A 88 8.92 3.92 7.21
N ASP A 89 9.93 4.77 7.06
CA ASP A 89 9.76 6.19 7.39
C ASP A 89 8.70 6.79 6.46
N VAL A 90 7.80 7.60 6.99
CA VAL A 90 6.79 8.26 6.15
C VAL A 90 7.45 9.23 5.17
N ALA A 91 8.59 9.83 5.56
CA ALA A 91 9.38 10.72 4.71
C ALA A 91 9.82 10.01 3.42
N ASP A 92 10.24 8.74 3.50
CA ASP A 92 10.65 7.94 2.34
C ASP A 92 9.48 7.71 1.36
N ALA A 93 8.24 7.75 1.84
CA ALA A 93 7.07 7.59 0.99
C ALA A 93 6.71 8.90 0.28
N VAL A 94 6.89 10.05 0.93
CA VAL A 94 6.51 11.37 0.38
C VAL A 94 7.61 12.00 -0.49
N ASP A 95 8.89 11.92 -0.08
CA ASP A 95 10.01 12.69 -0.65
C ASP A 95 10.87 11.93 -1.69
N PHE A 96 10.32 10.88 -2.30
CA PHE A 96 11.04 10.04 -3.27
C PHE A 96 11.33 10.70 -4.62
#